data_AF-A0A2V8DE18-F1
#
_entry.id   AF-A0A2V8DE18-F1
#
_cell.length_a   1.000
_cell.length_b   1.000
_cell.length_c   1.000
_cell.angle_alpha   90.00
_cell.angle_beta   90.00
_cell.angle_gamma   90.00
#
_symmetry.space_group_name_H-M   'P 1'
#
loop_
_entity.id
_entity.type
_entity.pdbx_description
1 polymer ?
#
loop_
_entity_poly.entity_id
_entity_poly.type
_entity_poly.pdbx_seq_one_letter_code
_entity_poly.pdbx_strand_id
1 'polypeptide(L)'
;MAIALPFTIRADQERNPTDRDDRDCRDNDHHEHNVKTPVGLIGVIPVPGNPITSADIAWVDPGTERYYVADRSNFGVDIIDAENDLFVARVTGMAGPLTSGGG
;
A
#
# COMPACT_ATOMS: atom_id res chain seq x y z
N MET A 1 -21.94 -14.53 7.56
CA MET A 1 -21.03 -14.65 8.72
C MET A 1 -19.80 -13.82 8.40
N ALA A 2 -19.61 -12.66 9.02
CA ALA A 2 -18.50 -11.75 8.74
C ALA A 2 -17.37 -12.02 9.73
N ILE A 3 -16.17 -12.32 9.23
CA ILE A 3 -14.96 -12.51 10.04
C ILE A 3 -14.25 -11.15 10.08
N ALA A 4 -14.24 -10.50 11.24
CA ALA A 4 -13.45 -9.29 11.46
C ALA A 4 -12.04 -9.70 11.90
N LEU A 5 -11.04 -9.45 11.06
CA LEU A 5 -9.63 -9.58 11.43
C LEU A 5 -9.17 -8.24 12.03
N PRO A 6 -8.67 -8.20 13.27
CA PRO A 6 -8.10 -6.98 13.82
C PRO A 6 -6.78 -6.67 13.12
N PHE A 7 -6.75 -5.62 12.30
CA PHE A 7 -5.51 -5.05 11.78
C PHE A 7 -5.10 -3.86 12.67
N THR A 8 -3.93 -3.98 13.30
CA THR A 8 -3.33 -2.88 14.07
C THR A 8 -2.33 -2.17 13.16
N ILE A 9 -2.62 -0.92 12.79
CA ILE A 9 -1.59 -0.04 12.22
C ILE A 9 -0.79 0.53 13.39
N ARG A 10 0.49 0.16 13.48
CA ARG A 10 1.44 0.84 14.36
C ARG A 10 2.23 1.82 13.50
N ALA A 11 2.07 3.11 13.75
CA ALA A 11 3.15 4.04 13.44
C ALA A 11 4.32 3.62 14.35
N ASP A 12 5.52 3.45 13.79
CA ASP A 12 6.72 3.24 14.58
C ASP A 12 6.96 4.51 15.40
N GLN A 13 6.56 4.47 16.67
CA GLN A 13 6.67 5.60 17.57
C GLN A 13 7.88 5.38 18.48
N GLU A 14 8.87 6.25 18.26
CA GLU A 14 10.00 6.58 19.14
C GLU A 14 11.19 5.62 19.15
N ARG A 15 12.16 5.90 18.25
CA ARG A 15 13.55 5.47 18.41
C ARG A 15 14.21 6.33 19.50
N ASN A 16 14.65 5.70 20.59
CA ASN A 16 15.34 6.34 21.72
C ASN A 16 16.65 7.05 21.23
N PRO A 17 16.86 8.36 21.48
CA PRO A 17 17.99 9.13 20.95
C PRO A 17 19.38 8.75 21.47
N THR A 18 19.51 7.82 22.42
CA THR A 18 20.78 7.56 23.12
C THR A 18 21.65 6.46 22.53
N ASP A 19 21.26 5.83 21.41
CA ASP A 19 22.09 4.82 20.76
C ASP A 19 22.95 5.44 19.65
N ARG A 20 23.93 6.24 20.09
CA ARG A 20 24.99 6.80 19.23
C ARG A 20 26.10 5.77 19.11
N ASP A 21 26.03 4.94 18.08
CA ASP A 21 27.22 4.32 17.49
C ASP A 21 27.08 4.26 15.96
N ASP A 22 27.70 5.27 15.33
CA ASP A 22 28.54 5.13 14.14
C ASP A 22 27.98 4.48 12.88
N ARG A 23 26.79 4.90 12.44
CA ARG A 23 26.48 4.91 11.00
C ARG A 23 25.83 6.22 10.62
N ASP A 24 26.59 7.02 9.87
CA ASP A 24 26.15 8.17 9.09
C ASP A 24 25.13 7.73 8.03
N CYS A 25 23.94 7.34 8.48
CA CYS A 25 22.75 7.35 7.68
C CYS A 25 22.27 8.79 7.75
N ARG A 26 22.48 9.56 6.68
CA ARG A 26 21.79 10.83 6.44
C ARG A 26 20.35 10.70 6.90
N ASP A 27 20.06 11.25 8.08
CA ASP A 27 18.72 11.40 8.61
C ASP A 27 18.06 12.44 7.73
N ASN A 28 17.40 11.95 6.68
CA ASN A 28 16.83 12.81 5.66
C ASN A 28 15.67 13.55 6.32
N ASP A 29 15.65 14.88 6.18
CA ASP A 29 14.66 15.85 6.71
C ASP A 29 13.17 15.45 6.57
N HIS A 30 12.89 14.42 5.77
CA HIS A 30 11.58 13.79 5.60
C HIS A 30 11.06 13.06 6.85
N HIS A 31 11.91 12.55 7.75
CA HIS A 31 11.43 11.85 8.95
C HIS A 31 10.78 12.82 9.95
N GLU A 32 11.36 14.00 10.15
CA GLU A 32 10.86 14.99 11.10
C GLU A 32 9.48 15.58 10.73
N HIS A 33 9.16 15.64 9.44
CA HIS A 33 7.87 16.19 8.97
C HIS A 33 6.69 15.25 9.30
N ASN A 34 6.90 13.93 9.21
CA ASN A 34 5.86 12.94 9.47
C ASN A 34 5.49 12.83 10.96
N VAL A 35 6.40 13.23 11.87
CA VAL A 35 6.13 13.29 13.32
C VAL A 35 5.17 14.44 13.68
N LYS A 36 5.16 15.52 12.88
CA LYS A 36 4.35 16.72 13.14
C LYS A 36 2.95 16.65 12.51
N THR A 37 2.73 15.74 11.55
CA THR A 37 1.45 15.53 10.85
C THR A 37 1.10 14.04 10.80
N PRO A 38 0.67 13.45 11.94
CA PRO A 38 0.40 12.03 12.00
C PRO A 38 -0.75 11.64 11.07
N VAL A 39 -0.54 10.60 10.27
CA VAL A 39 -1.59 9.97 9.47
C VAL A 39 -2.29 8.87 10.27
N GLY A 40 -3.60 8.72 10.08
CA GLY A 40 -4.41 7.68 10.70
C GLY A 40 -5.05 6.76 9.66
N LEU A 41 -5.25 5.49 10.02
CA LEU A 41 -6.08 4.59 9.22
C LEU A 41 -7.55 5.02 9.34
N ILE A 42 -8.17 5.36 8.22
CA ILE A 42 -9.59 5.75 8.18
C ILE A 42 -10.51 4.64 7.67
N GLY A 43 -9.98 3.68 6.90
CA GLY A 43 -10.78 2.64 6.27
C GLY A 43 -9.91 1.56 5.62
N VAL A 44 -10.55 0.43 5.30
CA VAL A 44 -9.92 -0.69 4.60
C VAL A 44 -10.88 -1.18 3.52
N ILE A 45 -10.42 -1.19 2.28
CA ILE A 45 -11.19 -1.71 1.14
C ILE A 45 -10.74 -3.15 0.88
N PRO A 46 -11.63 -4.16 1.03
CA PRO A 46 -11.28 -5.53 0.73
C PRO A 46 -11.19 -5.75 -0.79
N VAL A 47 -10.05 -6.27 -1.24
CA VAL A 47 -9.84 -6.65 -2.65
C VAL A 47 -9.93 -8.18 -2.77
N PRO A 48 -10.74 -8.72 -3.72
CA PRO A 48 -10.87 -10.16 -3.90
C PRO A 48 -9.61 -10.79 -4.52
N GLY A 49 -9.41 -12.08 -4.28
CA GLY A 49 -8.28 -12.86 -4.80
C GLY A 49 -7.20 -13.11 -3.76
N ASN A 50 -5.95 -13.18 -4.21
CA ASN A 50 -4.80 -13.31 -3.34
C ASN A 50 -4.53 -12.00 -2.58
N PRO A 51 -3.90 -12.04 -1.39
CA PRO A 51 -3.40 -10.84 -0.74
C PRO A 51 -2.49 -10.04 -1.67
N ILE A 52 -2.65 -8.71 -1.69
CA ILE A 52 -1.75 -7.80 -2.42
C ILE A 52 -0.40 -7.81 -1.69
N THR A 53 0.56 -8.54 -2.22
CA THR A 53 1.93 -8.63 -1.68
C THR A 53 2.94 -7.88 -2.53
N SER A 54 2.57 -7.48 -3.75
CA SER A 54 3.43 -6.74 -4.67
C SER A 54 2.59 -5.94 -5.68
N ALA A 55 2.95 -4.67 -5.86
CA ALA A 55 2.37 -3.77 -6.85
C ALA A 55 3.47 -2.95 -7.54
N ASP A 56 3.24 -2.52 -8.78
CA ASP A 56 4.21 -1.71 -9.53
C ASP A 56 3.89 -0.21 -9.47
N ILE A 57 2.72 0.18 -9.99
CA ILE A 57 2.29 1.59 -10.07
C ILE A 57 0.81 1.71 -9.72
N ALA A 58 0.46 2.87 -9.17
CA ALA A 58 -0.91 3.25 -8.94
C ALA A 58 -1.20 4.67 -9.43
N TRP A 59 -2.46 4.92 -9.79
CA TRP A 59 -2.93 6.21 -10.28
C TRP A 59 -4.35 6.49 -9.79
N VAL A 60 -4.63 7.75 -9.46
CA VAL A 60 -5.98 8.23 -9.15
C VAL A 60 -6.45 9.09 -10.32
N ASP A 61 -7.60 8.75 -10.89
CA ASP A 61 -8.34 9.62 -11.79
C ASP A 61 -9.21 10.58 -10.96
N PRO A 62 -8.89 11.88 -10.87
CA PRO A 62 -9.70 12.82 -10.12
C PRO A 62 -11.03 13.15 -10.80
N GLY A 63 -11.18 12.89 -12.11
CA GLY A 63 -12.41 13.18 -12.84
C GLY A 63 -13.51 12.15 -12.58
N THR A 64 -13.13 10.90 -12.31
CA THR A 64 -14.08 9.81 -12.01
C THR A 64 -13.92 9.24 -10.61
N GLU A 65 -13.01 9.80 -9.81
CA GLU A 65 -12.66 9.35 -8.46
C GLU A 65 -12.32 7.84 -8.41
N ARG A 66 -11.55 7.39 -9.41
CA ARG A 66 -11.13 5.99 -9.51
C ARG A 66 -9.67 5.83 -9.19
N TYR A 67 -9.37 4.86 -8.34
CA TYR A 67 -8.01 4.42 -8.05
C TYR A 67 -7.70 3.14 -8.81
N TYR A 68 -6.60 3.15 -9.55
CA TYR A 68 -6.10 2.03 -10.34
C TYR A 68 -4.75 1.60 -9.78
N VAL A 69 -4.58 0.32 -9.48
CA VAL A 69 -3.29 -0.23 -9.02
C VAL A 69 -2.93 -1.49 -9.79
N ALA A 70 -1.70 -1.54 -10.31
CA ALA A 70 -1.16 -2.73 -10.94
C ALA A 70 -0.77 -3.76 -9.87
N ASP A 71 -1.67 -4.68 -9.56
CA ASP A 71 -1.49 -5.76 -8.59
C ASP A 71 -0.81 -6.97 -9.26
N ARG A 72 0.48 -7.13 -8.94
CA ARG A 72 1.29 -8.24 -9.47
C ARG A 72 0.89 -9.56 -8.85
N SER A 73 0.47 -9.56 -7.58
CA SER A 73 0.07 -10.77 -6.84
C SER A 73 -1.20 -11.41 -7.40
N ASN A 74 -2.01 -10.62 -8.12
CA ASN A 74 -3.21 -11.08 -8.79
C ASN A 74 -3.19 -10.90 -10.32
N PHE A 75 -2.03 -10.65 -10.92
CA PHE A 75 -1.87 -10.65 -12.39
C PHE A 75 -2.83 -9.70 -13.11
N GLY A 76 -3.14 -8.55 -12.50
CA GLY A 76 -4.13 -7.62 -13.02
C GLY A 76 -4.01 -6.18 -12.53
N VAL A 77 -4.88 -5.32 -13.05
CA VAL A 77 -5.09 -3.96 -12.55
C VAL A 77 -6.39 -3.95 -11.77
N ASP A 78 -6.31 -3.59 -10.49
CA ASP A 78 -7.48 -3.38 -9.64
C ASP A 78 -8.03 -1.99 -9.82
N ILE A 79 -9.34 -1.91 -9.92
CA ILE A 79 -10.11 -0.68 -10.04
C ILE A 79 -10.93 -0.53 -8.77
N ILE A 80 -10.69 0.57 -8.07
CA ILE A 80 -11.37 0.94 -6.83
C ILE A 80 -12.11 2.25 -7.06
N ASP A 81 -13.35 2.30 -6.58
CA ASP A 81 -14.12 3.51 -6.40
C ASP A 81 -13.64 4.17 -5.11
N ALA A 82 -12.91 5.28 -5.25
CA ALA A 82 -12.28 5.97 -4.15
C ALA A 82 -13.23 6.95 -3.45
N GLU A 83 -14.40 7.24 -4.04
CA GLU A 83 -15.45 8.04 -3.40
C GLU A 83 -16.24 7.17 -2.41
N ASN A 84 -16.55 5.94 -2.82
CA ASN A 84 -17.46 5.05 -2.09
C ASN A 84 -16.75 3.92 -1.31
N ASP A 85 -15.41 3.87 -1.36
CA ASP A 85 -14.58 2.83 -0.72
C ASP A 85 -14.90 1.40 -1.21
N LEU A 86 -15.12 1.22 -2.52
CA LEU A 86 -15.56 -0.05 -3.11
C LEU A 86 -14.56 -0.61 -4.13
N PHE A 87 -14.32 -1.91 -4.07
CA PHE A 87 -13.72 -2.63 -5.19
C PHE A 87 -14.73 -2.71 -6.36
N VAL A 88 -14.32 -2.25 -7.53
CA VAL A 88 -15.18 -2.23 -8.73
C VAL A 88 -14.94 -3.47 -9.57
N ALA A 89 -13.68 -3.69 -9.99
CA ALA A 89 -13.31 -4.77 -10.89
C ALA A 89 -11.79 -5.00 -10.92
N ARG A 90 -11.38 -6.12 -11.49
CA ARG A 90 -10.00 -6.41 -11.88
C ARG A 90 -9.93 -6.63 -13.39
N VAL A 91 -9.03 -5.92 -14.05
CA VAL A 91 -8.62 -6.22 -15.43
C VAL A 91 -7.49 -7.24 -15.38
N THR A 92 -7.73 -8.45 -15.88
CA THR A 92 -6.76 -9.56 -15.84
C THR A 92 -5.87 -9.60 -17.07
N GLY A 93 -4.85 -10.46 -17.06
CA GLY A 93 -3.99 -10.74 -18.22
C GLY A 93 -2.59 -10.13 -18.14
N MET A 94 -2.20 -9.56 -17.00
CA MET A 94 -0.80 -9.18 -16.78
C MET A 94 0.05 -10.43 -16.52
N ALA A 95 1.30 -10.44 -17.00
CA ALA A 95 2.20 -11.58 -16.78
C ALA A 95 2.60 -11.79 -15.30
N GLY A 96 2.46 -10.75 -14.46
CA GLY A 96 2.84 -10.77 -13.05
C GLY A 96 4.34 -11.04 -12.83
N PRO A 97 4.75 -11.44 -11.61
CA PRO A 97 6.13 -11.84 -11.34
C PRO A 97 6.41 -13.18 -12.03
N LEU A 98 7.30 -13.18 -13.02
CA LEU A 98 7.85 -14.43 -13.56
C LEU A 98 8.82 -15.03 -12.53
N THR A 99 8.80 -16.35 -12.35
CA THR A 99 9.84 -17.06 -11.62
C THR A 99 11.19 -16.84 -12.30
N SER A 100 12.28 -16.62 -11.55
CA SER A 100 13.59 -16.33 -12.15
C SER A 100 14.01 -17.47 -13.09
N GLY A 101 13.94 -17.23 -14.40
CA GLY A 101 14.25 -18.23 -15.42
C GLY A 101 13.52 -18.07 -16.76
N GLY A 102 12.57 -17.13 -16.89
CA GLY A 102 11.80 -16.94 -18.12
C GLY A 102 12.12 -15.66 -18.88
N GLY A 103 12.95 -15.78 -19.92
CA GLY A 103 13.22 -14.80 -20.97
C GLY A 103 14.00 -15.46 -22.09
#